data_AF-A0A117I0M8-F1
#
_entry.id   AF-A0A117I0M8-F1
#
_cell.length_a   1.000
_cell.length_b   1.000
_cell.length_c   1.000
_cell.angle_alpha   90.00
_cell.angle_beta   90.00
_cell.angle_gamma   90.00
#
_symmetry.space_group_name_H-M   'P 1'
#
loop_
_entity.id
_entity.type
_entity.pdbx_description
1 polymer ?
#
loop_
_entity_poly.entity_id
_entity_poly.type
_entity_poly.pdbx_seq_one_letter_code
_entity_poly.pdbx_strand_id
1 'polypeptide(L)'
;MKKLLFVLSFVILVIGSLGCSSETVKDFREVSWGSKIKKVISSEEKNENTNYEEKVHNDHEKSINYSDVVVLGKTADAEYSFTNLLDNEGILEKIEDNNQLREELDNENTTDARKDEIRKTLDEQLEDMMKQAYEYPLDDYLLIEASYDFGTLTNPESDEILEELTKKYGKPELESYNNAFIYKWTSDRSTIEYRTKSSVINYKARYSVMEKFADVDKYNKTLNSKTSKDEL
;
A
#
# COMPACT_ATOMS: atom_id res chain seq x y z
N MET A 1 61.12 14.67 -0.47
CA MET A 1 60.13 13.66 -0.90
C MET A 1 59.27 13.18 0.28
N LYS A 2 58.38 14.05 0.81
CA LYS A 2 57.43 13.68 1.88
C LYS A 2 56.02 14.30 1.69
N LYS A 3 55.82 15.13 0.66
CA LYS A 3 54.53 15.80 0.40
C LYS A 3 53.69 15.13 -0.70
N LEU A 4 54.21 14.11 -1.37
CA LEU A 4 53.53 13.40 -2.47
C LEU A 4 52.83 12.10 -2.03
N LEU A 5 53.11 11.61 -0.81
CA LEU A 5 52.47 10.41 -0.25
C LEU A 5 51.15 10.70 0.48
N PHE A 6 50.86 11.97 0.79
CA PHE A 6 49.64 12.36 1.50
C PHE A 6 48.43 12.61 0.57
N VAL A 7 48.68 12.75 -0.74
CA VAL A 7 47.61 12.97 -1.73
C VAL A 7 47.06 11.63 -2.25
N LEU A 8 47.85 10.54 -2.21
CA LEU A 8 47.37 9.21 -2.61
C LEU A 8 46.41 8.59 -1.58
N SER A 9 46.57 8.89 -0.29
CA SER A 9 45.69 8.39 0.77
C SER A 9 44.32 9.07 0.80
N PHE A 10 44.18 10.26 0.22
CA PHE A 10 42.88 10.94 0.11
C PHE A 10 42.07 10.47 -1.11
N VAL A 11 42.74 10.05 -2.19
CA VAL A 11 42.06 9.49 -3.37
C VAL A 11 41.50 8.09 -3.10
N ILE A 12 42.18 7.27 -2.28
CA ILE A 12 41.67 5.96 -1.86
C ILE A 12 40.45 6.09 -0.92
N LEU A 13 40.39 7.16 -0.12
CA LEU A 13 39.26 7.41 0.79
C LEU A 13 38.01 7.95 0.06
N VAL A 14 38.18 8.66 -1.06
CA VAL A 14 37.07 9.12 -1.92
C VAL A 14 36.55 8.01 -2.84
N ILE A 15 37.38 7.01 -3.19
CA ILE A 15 36.93 5.81 -3.89
C ILE A 15 36.22 4.83 -2.93
N GLY A 16 36.56 4.84 -1.64
CA GLY A 16 35.82 4.12 -0.60
C GLY A 16 34.42 4.70 -0.30
N SER A 17 34.18 5.98 -0.58
CA SER A 17 32.84 6.60 -0.50
C SER A 17 32.03 6.50 -1.80
N LEU A 18 32.64 5.99 -2.87
CA LEU A 18 31.95 5.47 -4.06
C LEU A 18 31.86 3.93 -4.01
N GLY A 19 32.04 3.36 -2.80
CA GLY A 19 31.70 1.99 -2.50
C GLY A 19 30.26 1.77 -2.96
N CYS A 20 30.16 1.05 -4.06
CA CYS A 20 28.93 0.60 -4.66
C CYS A 20 28.05 0.02 -3.55
N SER A 21 26.98 0.72 -3.17
CA SER A 21 25.76 0.04 -2.73
C SER A 21 25.12 -0.58 -3.96
N SER A 22 25.85 -1.48 -4.62
CA SER A 22 25.28 -2.50 -5.48
C SER A 22 25.23 -3.80 -4.68
N GLU A 23 24.85 -3.71 -3.41
CA GLU A 23 24.00 -4.75 -2.89
C GLU A 23 22.70 -4.60 -3.68
N THR A 24 22.58 -5.39 -4.75
CA THR A 24 21.31 -5.78 -5.34
C THR A 24 20.28 -5.81 -4.22
N VAL A 25 19.38 -4.83 -4.18
CA VAL A 25 18.56 -4.56 -3.00
C VAL A 25 17.62 -5.74 -2.80
N LYS A 26 18.05 -6.72 -2.00
CA LYS A 26 17.27 -7.87 -1.53
C LYS A 26 16.30 -7.44 -0.41
N ASP A 27 15.85 -6.20 -0.44
CA ASP A 27 14.91 -5.64 0.53
C ASP A 27 13.52 -5.59 -0.12
N PHE A 28 12.47 -5.42 0.68
CA PHE A 28 11.13 -5.21 0.16
C PHE A 28 11.13 -4.00 -0.76
N ARG A 29 10.60 -4.17 -1.97
CA ARG A 29 10.50 -3.09 -2.96
C ARG A 29 9.66 -1.97 -2.37
N GLU A 30 10.24 -0.77 -2.31
CA GLU A 30 9.54 0.39 -1.81
C GLU A 30 8.36 0.72 -2.74
N VAL A 31 7.14 0.57 -2.23
CA VAL A 31 5.94 0.82 -3.02
C VAL A 31 5.61 2.31 -3.00
N SER A 32 5.78 2.98 -4.14
CA SER A 32 5.42 4.39 -4.30
C SER A 32 3.96 4.49 -4.75
N TRP A 33 3.03 4.51 -3.78
CA TRP A 33 1.60 4.69 -4.01
C TRP A 33 1.29 5.88 -4.93
N GLY A 34 0.30 5.71 -5.81
CA GLY A 34 -0.02 6.71 -6.82
C GLY A 34 0.96 6.77 -7.99
N SER A 35 1.92 5.84 -8.09
CA SER A 35 2.81 5.79 -9.25
C SER A 35 2.06 5.31 -10.49
N LYS A 36 2.35 5.94 -11.63
CA LYS A 36 1.84 5.54 -12.94
C LYS A 36 2.50 4.25 -13.41
N ILE A 37 1.80 3.49 -14.25
CA ILE A 37 2.29 2.23 -14.85
C ILE A 37 3.72 2.36 -15.39
N LYS A 38 4.02 3.39 -16.20
CA LYS A 38 5.35 3.62 -16.79
C LYS A 38 6.47 3.77 -15.75
N LYS A 39 6.17 4.35 -14.58
CA LYS A 39 7.16 4.54 -13.52
C LYS A 39 7.45 3.22 -12.80
N VAL A 40 6.44 2.36 -12.65
CA VAL A 40 6.63 1.02 -12.09
C VAL A 40 7.47 0.19 -13.06
N ILE A 41 7.11 0.15 -14.35
CA ILE A 41 7.90 -0.53 -15.40
C ILE A 41 9.36 -0.06 -15.39
N SER A 42 9.61 1.25 -15.40
CA SER A 42 10.99 1.77 -15.36
C SER A 42 11.74 1.42 -14.07
N SER A 43 11.03 1.22 -12.95
CA SER A 43 11.64 0.76 -11.70
C SER A 43 11.97 -0.73 -11.77
N GLU A 44 11.12 -1.54 -12.37
CA GLU A 44 11.33 -2.96 -12.59
C GLU A 44 12.49 -3.23 -13.57
N GLU A 45 12.57 -2.47 -14.67
CA GLU A 45 13.67 -2.55 -15.64
C GLU A 45 15.03 -2.28 -14.98
N LYS A 46 15.10 -1.35 -14.02
CA LYS A 46 16.34 -1.09 -13.25
C LYS A 46 16.75 -2.25 -12.35
N ASN A 47 15.80 -3.12 -12.01
CA ASN A 47 16.03 -4.35 -11.26
C ASN A 47 16.14 -5.56 -12.19
N GLU A 48 16.43 -5.34 -13.48
CA GLU A 48 16.62 -6.37 -14.51
C GLU A 48 15.35 -7.16 -14.86
N ASN A 49 14.19 -6.74 -14.34
CA ASN A 49 12.89 -7.30 -14.67
C ASN A 49 12.33 -6.57 -15.91
N THR A 50 12.52 -7.18 -17.08
CA THR A 50 12.19 -6.53 -18.37
C THR A 50 10.97 -7.10 -19.06
N ASN A 51 10.55 -8.32 -18.70
CA ASN A 51 9.41 -8.99 -19.29
C ASN A 51 8.21 -8.91 -18.34
N TYR A 52 7.11 -8.35 -18.82
CA TYR A 52 5.86 -8.27 -18.06
C TYR A 52 4.64 -8.54 -18.94
N GLU A 53 3.56 -8.97 -18.31
CA GLU A 53 2.24 -9.12 -18.92
C GLU A 53 1.27 -8.08 -18.37
N GLU A 54 0.66 -7.27 -19.24
CA GLU A 54 -0.45 -6.39 -18.87
C GLU A 54 -1.78 -7.14 -18.99
N LYS A 55 -2.61 -7.07 -17.94
CA LYS A 55 -3.98 -7.59 -17.92
C LYS A 55 -4.95 -6.45 -17.68
N VAL A 56 -6.05 -6.43 -18.43
CA VAL A 56 -7.16 -5.51 -18.24
C VAL A 56 -8.28 -6.27 -17.54
N HIS A 57 -8.61 -5.88 -16.32
CA HIS A 57 -9.62 -6.55 -15.51
C HIS A 57 -11.01 -5.98 -15.80
N ASN A 58 -11.09 -4.65 -15.94
CA ASN A 58 -12.29 -3.92 -16.33
C ASN A 58 -11.90 -2.53 -16.91
N ASP A 59 -12.88 -1.66 -17.14
CA ASP A 59 -12.65 -0.32 -17.71
C ASP A 59 -11.79 0.59 -16.80
N HIS A 60 -11.74 0.30 -15.50
CA HIS A 60 -11.10 1.11 -14.49
C HIS A 60 -9.88 0.47 -13.83
N GLU A 61 -9.67 -0.83 -14.02
CA GLU A 61 -8.60 -1.59 -13.36
C GLU A 61 -7.75 -2.40 -14.34
N LYS A 62 -6.45 -2.33 -14.13
CA LYS A 62 -5.43 -3.09 -14.87
C LYS A 62 -4.35 -3.59 -13.92
N SER A 63 -3.69 -4.68 -14.30
CA SER A 63 -2.46 -5.09 -13.64
C SER A 63 -1.31 -5.32 -14.61
N ILE A 64 -0.09 -5.19 -14.10
CA ILE A 64 1.11 -5.69 -14.77
C ILE A 64 1.72 -6.79 -13.90
N ASN A 65 2.13 -7.87 -14.54
CA ASN A 65 2.62 -9.07 -13.88
C ASN A 65 4.05 -9.35 -14.33
N TYR A 66 4.94 -9.61 -13.39
CA TYR A 66 6.30 -10.07 -13.64
C TYR A 66 6.46 -11.45 -13.02
N SER A 67 7.04 -12.37 -13.78
CA SER A 67 7.41 -13.69 -13.26
C SER A 67 8.84 -13.70 -12.76
N ASP A 68 9.10 -14.57 -11.80
CA ASP A 68 10.44 -14.87 -11.28
C ASP A 68 11.23 -13.66 -10.75
N VAL A 69 10.55 -12.66 -10.17
CA VAL A 69 11.21 -11.52 -9.57
C VAL A 69 11.90 -11.92 -8.27
N VAL A 70 13.07 -11.35 -7.99
CA VAL A 70 13.77 -11.59 -6.73
C VAL A 70 13.28 -10.60 -5.67
N VAL A 71 12.76 -11.12 -4.57
CA VAL A 71 12.30 -10.39 -3.38
C VAL A 71 12.80 -11.11 -2.14
N LEU A 72 13.49 -10.41 -1.23
CA LEU A 72 14.15 -11.02 -0.07
C LEU A 72 15.10 -12.18 -0.41
N GLY A 73 15.72 -12.13 -1.60
CA GLY A 73 16.59 -13.20 -2.09
C GLY A 73 15.86 -14.50 -2.49
N LYS A 74 14.53 -14.49 -2.53
CA LYS A 74 13.69 -15.58 -3.04
C LYS A 74 12.98 -15.15 -4.31
N THR A 75 12.64 -16.13 -5.13
CA THR A 75 11.86 -15.91 -6.36
C THR A 75 10.38 -15.78 -6.02
N ALA A 76 9.70 -14.81 -6.62
CA ALA A 76 8.28 -14.58 -6.49
C ALA A 76 7.70 -14.09 -7.82
N ASP A 77 6.41 -14.32 -8.04
CA ASP A 77 5.66 -13.62 -9.07
C ASP A 77 5.12 -12.31 -8.48
N ALA A 78 5.30 -11.20 -9.18
CA ALA A 78 4.83 -9.89 -8.75
C ALA A 78 3.64 -9.43 -9.59
N GLU A 79 2.57 -9.03 -8.93
CA GLU A 79 1.44 -8.34 -9.55
C GLU A 79 1.33 -6.91 -9.00
N TYR A 80 1.26 -5.93 -9.90
CA TYR A 80 0.99 -4.54 -9.56
C TYR A 80 -0.36 -4.13 -10.14
N SER A 81 -1.32 -3.77 -9.29
CA SER A 81 -2.67 -3.39 -9.70
C SER A 81 -2.84 -1.87 -9.67
N PHE A 82 -3.46 -1.35 -10.73
CA PHE A 82 -3.67 0.07 -10.95
C PHE A 82 -5.15 0.34 -11.19
N THR A 83 -5.62 1.45 -10.63
CA THR A 83 -6.97 1.96 -10.92
C THR A 83 -6.89 3.36 -11.50
N ASN A 84 -7.82 3.71 -12.39
CA ASN A 84 -8.09 5.10 -12.80
C ASN A 84 -9.37 5.66 -12.14
N LEU A 85 -9.94 4.91 -11.19
CA LEU A 85 -11.17 5.26 -10.51
C LEU A 85 -10.97 4.99 -9.03
N LEU A 86 -11.07 6.06 -8.23
CA LEU A 86 -11.14 5.91 -6.80
C LEU A 86 -12.62 5.72 -6.44
N ASP A 87 -13.04 4.47 -6.32
CA ASP A 87 -14.37 4.14 -5.81
C ASP A 87 -14.46 4.39 -4.31
N ASN A 88 -15.66 4.70 -3.84
CA ASN A 88 -15.92 4.86 -2.42
C ASN A 88 -16.08 3.49 -1.70
N GLU A 89 -15.75 2.34 -2.29
CA GLU A 89 -15.86 1.06 -1.56
C GLU A 89 -14.82 0.97 -0.41
N GLY A 90 -13.70 1.69 -0.55
CA GLY A 90 -12.71 1.93 0.52
C GLY A 90 -13.20 2.80 1.69
N ILE A 91 -14.40 3.39 1.62
CA ILE A 91 -15.04 4.08 2.75
C ILE A 91 -15.29 3.13 3.93
N LEU A 92 -15.52 1.84 3.66
CA LEU A 92 -15.65 0.87 4.74
C LEU A 92 -14.36 0.78 5.57
N GLU A 93 -13.19 0.99 4.98
CA GLU A 93 -11.91 1.10 5.69
C GLU A 93 -11.89 2.35 6.60
N LYS A 94 -12.50 3.48 6.17
CA LYS A 94 -12.70 4.68 7.03
C LYS A 94 -13.70 4.43 8.17
N ILE A 95 -14.74 3.60 7.95
CA ILE A 95 -15.67 3.19 9.00
C ILE A 95 -15.01 2.17 9.96
N GLU A 96 -14.21 1.25 9.45
CA GLU A 96 -13.43 0.28 10.22
C GLU A 96 -12.30 0.97 10.99
N ASP A 97 -11.74 2.07 10.50
CA ASP A 97 -10.77 2.90 11.22
C ASP A 97 -11.34 3.54 12.50
N ASN A 98 -12.66 3.55 12.66
CA ASN A 98 -13.30 3.90 13.92
C ASN A 98 -13.33 2.74 14.92
N ASN A 99 -12.40 1.77 14.82
CA ASN A 99 -12.25 0.68 15.78
C ASN A 99 -12.23 1.18 17.23
N GLN A 100 -11.60 2.33 17.52
CA GLN A 100 -11.62 2.91 18.87
C GLN A 100 -13.02 3.34 19.33
N LEU A 101 -13.82 3.94 18.45
CA LEU A 101 -15.20 4.32 18.77
C LEU A 101 -16.09 3.09 18.93
N ARG A 102 -15.86 2.04 18.11
CA ARG A 102 -16.58 0.77 18.21
C ARG A 102 -16.21 0.00 19.49
N GLU A 103 -14.93 -0.08 19.82
CA GLU A 103 -14.44 -0.64 21.09
C GLU A 103 -14.98 0.13 22.30
N GLU A 104 -15.03 1.46 22.23
CA GLU A 104 -15.62 2.28 23.30
C GLU A 104 -17.14 2.05 23.39
N LEU A 105 -17.84 1.84 22.27
CA LEU A 105 -19.26 1.51 22.26
C LEU A 105 -19.55 0.15 22.92
N ASP A 106 -18.71 -0.84 22.64
CA ASP A 106 -18.82 -2.22 23.14
C ASP A 106 -18.33 -2.37 24.59
N ASN A 107 -17.59 -1.39 25.11
CA ASN A 107 -17.15 -1.38 26.50
C ASN A 107 -18.33 -1.19 27.46
N GLU A 108 -18.48 -2.13 28.40
CA GLU A 108 -19.53 -2.13 29.41
C GLU A 108 -19.45 -0.93 30.38
N ASN A 109 -18.27 -0.34 30.53
CA ASN A 109 -18.04 0.82 31.41
C ASN A 109 -18.34 2.16 30.75
N THR A 110 -18.59 2.18 29.44
CA THR A 110 -18.95 3.40 28.71
C THR A 110 -20.38 3.79 29.07
N THR A 111 -20.59 5.04 29.46
CA THR A 111 -21.90 5.55 29.87
C THR A 111 -22.87 5.62 28.69
N ASP A 112 -24.17 5.50 28.94
CA ASP A 112 -25.18 5.60 27.88
C ASP A 112 -25.10 6.93 27.12
N ALA A 113 -24.86 8.04 27.83
CA ALA A 113 -24.67 9.36 27.23
C ALA A 113 -23.47 9.37 26.25
N ARG A 114 -22.37 8.71 26.61
CA ARG A 114 -21.19 8.62 25.75
C ARG A 114 -21.46 7.70 24.55
N LYS A 115 -22.18 6.59 24.73
CA LYS A 115 -22.59 5.70 23.64
C LYS A 115 -23.47 6.43 22.62
N ASP A 116 -24.38 7.29 23.08
CA ASP A 116 -25.24 8.09 22.21
C ASP A 116 -24.45 9.14 21.41
N GLU A 117 -23.46 9.79 22.02
CA GLU A 117 -22.53 10.69 21.31
C GLU A 117 -21.74 9.95 20.23
N ILE A 118 -21.24 8.74 20.54
CA ILE A 118 -20.49 7.91 19.60
C ILE A 118 -21.39 7.52 18.42
N ARG A 119 -22.61 7.06 18.68
CA ARG A 119 -23.58 6.72 17.61
C ARG A 119 -23.87 7.92 16.72
N LYS A 120 -24.14 9.08 17.31
CA LYS A 120 -24.37 10.33 16.56
C LYS A 120 -23.17 10.70 15.69
N THR A 121 -21.95 10.51 16.19
CA THR A 121 -20.72 10.76 15.42
C THR A 121 -20.61 9.80 14.23
N LEU A 122 -20.89 8.51 14.45
CA LEU A 122 -20.87 7.50 13.38
C LEU A 122 -21.97 7.76 12.34
N ASP A 123 -23.16 8.18 12.78
CA ASP A 123 -24.29 8.54 11.90
C ASP A 123 -23.99 9.80 11.08
N GLU A 124 -23.41 10.84 11.69
CA GLU A 124 -22.99 12.07 11.00
C GLU A 124 -21.91 11.77 9.96
N GLN A 125 -20.96 10.89 10.28
CA GLN A 125 -19.94 10.43 9.34
C GLN A 125 -20.57 9.65 8.18
N LEU A 126 -21.53 8.76 8.47
CA LEU A 126 -22.25 8.00 7.44
C LEU A 126 -23.06 8.92 6.53
N GLU A 127 -23.76 9.92 7.08
CA GLU A 127 -24.51 10.90 6.28
C GLU A 127 -23.60 11.77 5.40
N ASP A 128 -22.46 12.21 5.91
CA ASP A 128 -21.49 12.97 5.11
C ASP A 128 -20.95 12.12 3.95
N MET A 129 -20.69 10.83 4.22
CA MET A 129 -20.27 9.87 3.20
C MET A 129 -21.34 9.59 2.15
N MET A 130 -22.63 9.56 2.52
CA MET A 130 -23.73 9.41 1.56
C MET A 130 -23.90 10.63 0.64
N LYS A 131 -23.38 11.81 1.03
CA LYS A 131 -23.42 13.04 0.23
C LYS A 131 -22.23 13.16 -0.73
N GLN A 132 -21.21 12.35 -0.55
CA GLN A 132 -20.01 12.32 -1.39
C GLN A 132 -20.26 11.54 -2.68
N ALA A 133 -19.53 11.84 -3.75
CA ALA A 133 -19.64 11.08 -4.99
C ALA A 133 -19.27 9.61 -4.76
N TYR A 134 -20.01 8.68 -5.38
CA TYR A 134 -19.72 7.24 -5.29
C TYR A 134 -18.37 6.88 -5.91
N GLU A 135 -17.89 7.67 -6.87
CA GLU A 135 -16.66 7.40 -7.59
C GLU A 135 -15.98 8.73 -7.97
N TYR A 136 -14.65 8.74 -7.90
CA TYR A 136 -13.81 9.86 -8.29
C TYR A 136 -12.89 9.43 -9.44
N PRO A 137 -13.05 10.01 -10.64
CA PRO A 137 -12.14 9.70 -11.73
C PRO A 137 -10.74 10.23 -11.41
N LEU A 138 -9.73 9.41 -11.69
CA LEU A 138 -8.32 9.77 -11.62
C LEU A 138 -7.84 10.21 -13.00
N ASP A 139 -6.87 11.13 -13.03
CA ASP A 139 -6.27 11.61 -14.27
C ASP A 139 -5.46 10.53 -15.02
N ASP A 140 -5.11 9.42 -14.36
CA ASP A 140 -4.32 8.33 -14.91
C ASP A 140 -4.57 7.02 -14.12
N TYR A 141 -4.06 5.89 -14.62
CA TYR A 141 -3.99 4.65 -13.85
C TYR A 141 -2.88 4.73 -12.81
N LEU A 142 -3.27 4.65 -11.54
CA LEU A 142 -2.40 4.82 -10.39
C LEU A 142 -2.29 3.52 -9.58
N LEU A 143 -1.07 3.21 -9.12
CA LEU A 143 -0.78 2.03 -8.33
C LEU A 143 -1.52 2.05 -7.00
N ILE A 144 -2.32 1.02 -6.75
CA ILE A 144 -3.11 0.82 -5.51
C ILE A 144 -2.70 -0.42 -4.73
N GLU A 145 -2.17 -1.44 -5.41
CA GLU A 145 -1.82 -2.70 -4.78
C GLU A 145 -0.56 -3.29 -5.43
N ALA A 146 0.26 -3.94 -4.61
CA ALA A 146 1.37 -4.77 -5.07
C ALA A 146 1.34 -6.10 -4.32
N SER A 147 1.37 -7.21 -5.05
CA SER A 147 1.38 -8.56 -4.51
C SER A 147 2.66 -9.28 -4.91
N TYR A 148 3.19 -10.12 -4.01
CA TYR A 148 4.29 -11.03 -4.26
C TYR A 148 3.89 -12.44 -3.85
N ASP A 149 3.72 -13.32 -4.83
CA ASP A 149 3.41 -14.73 -4.64
C ASP A 149 4.69 -15.57 -4.73
N PHE A 150 5.09 -16.16 -3.61
CA PHE A 150 6.27 -17.02 -3.53
C PHE A 150 5.94 -18.49 -3.86
N GLY A 151 4.69 -18.81 -4.20
CA GLY A 151 4.20 -20.15 -4.45
C GLY A 151 4.29 -21.03 -3.21
N THR A 152 5.08 -22.10 -3.27
CA THR A 152 5.26 -23.02 -2.14
C THR A 152 6.53 -22.71 -1.38
N LEU A 153 6.40 -22.24 -0.15
CA LEU A 153 7.51 -22.08 0.80
C LEU A 153 7.56 -23.22 1.80
N THR A 154 8.76 -23.57 2.24
CA THR A 154 8.96 -24.38 3.44
C THR A 154 8.68 -23.54 4.70
N ASN A 155 8.37 -24.19 5.84
CA ASN A 155 8.14 -23.48 7.09
C ASN A 155 9.31 -22.54 7.46
N PRO A 156 10.59 -22.96 7.39
CA PRO A 156 11.72 -22.07 7.66
C PRO A 156 11.76 -20.84 6.74
N GLU A 157 11.47 -21.00 5.45
CA GLU A 157 11.45 -19.88 4.51
C GLU A 157 10.30 -18.91 4.78
N SER A 158 9.15 -19.44 5.22
CA SER A 158 8.01 -18.62 5.65
C SER A 158 8.34 -17.83 6.93
N ASP A 159 9.02 -18.47 7.88
CA ASP A 159 9.49 -17.83 9.12
C ASP A 159 10.52 -16.72 8.83
N GLU A 160 11.44 -16.93 7.88
CA GLU A 160 12.40 -15.91 7.44
C GLU A 160 11.69 -14.66 6.85
N ILE A 161 10.67 -14.86 6.02
CA ILE A 161 9.87 -13.75 5.47
C ILE A 161 9.16 -12.98 6.60
N LEU A 162 8.54 -13.70 7.53
CA LEU A 162 7.86 -13.10 8.67
C LEU A 162 8.83 -12.30 9.56
N GLU A 163 10.04 -12.81 9.78
CA GLU A 163 11.09 -12.13 10.55
C GLU A 163 11.48 -10.81 9.86
N GLU A 164 11.75 -10.82 8.56
CA GLU A 164 12.12 -9.60 7.83
C GLU A 164 10.97 -8.59 7.77
N LEU A 165 9.72 -9.04 7.59
CA LEU A 165 8.54 -8.15 7.66
C LEU A 165 8.41 -7.53 9.06
N THR A 166 8.57 -8.35 10.11
CA THR A 166 8.46 -7.89 11.50
C THR A 166 9.58 -6.90 11.85
N LYS A 167 10.78 -7.14 11.35
CA LYS A 167 11.93 -6.24 11.53
C LYS A 167 11.73 -4.90 10.81
N LYS A 168 11.09 -4.90 9.64
CA LYS A 168 10.85 -3.68 8.85
C LYS A 168 9.65 -2.86 9.35
N TYR A 169 8.55 -3.53 9.67
CA TYR A 169 7.25 -2.89 9.95
C TYR A 169 6.83 -2.97 11.42
N GLY A 170 7.60 -3.64 12.27
CA GLY A 170 7.29 -3.83 13.68
C GLY A 170 6.42 -5.06 13.93
N LYS A 171 5.73 -5.10 15.07
CA LYS A 171 4.93 -6.25 15.47
C LYS A 171 3.59 -6.27 14.68
N PRO A 172 3.23 -7.38 14.01
CA PRO A 172 1.95 -7.49 13.32
C PRO A 172 0.77 -7.71 14.29
N GLU A 173 -0.41 -7.37 13.79
CA GLU A 173 -1.68 -7.94 14.24
C GLU A 173 -1.83 -9.34 13.63
N LEU A 174 -2.36 -10.28 14.41
CA LEU A 174 -2.55 -11.67 13.98
C LEU A 174 -4.03 -11.97 13.84
N GLU A 175 -4.43 -12.32 12.63
CA GLU A 175 -5.76 -12.83 12.33
C GLU A 175 -5.68 -14.31 11.96
N SER A 176 -6.64 -15.09 12.43
CA SER A 176 -6.79 -16.50 12.05
C SER A 176 -8.08 -16.69 11.27
N TYR A 177 -7.96 -17.05 9.99
CA TYR A 177 -9.11 -17.30 9.13
C TYR A 177 -8.94 -18.61 8.35
N ASN A 178 -9.93 -19.51 8.39
CA ASN A 178 -9.92 -20.80 7.67
C ASN A 178 -8.60 -21.60 7.82
N ASN A 179 -8.06 -21.67 9.05
CA ASN A 179 -6.78 -22.32 9.39
C ASN A 179 -5.56 -21.73 8.67
N ALA A 180 -5.62 -20.47 8.22
CA ALA A 180 -4.48 -19.70 7.78
C ALA A 180 -4.18 -18.60 8.82
N PHE A 181 -2.88 -18.35 9.04
CA PHE A 181 -2.43 -17.18 9.79
C PHE A 181 -2.20 -16.03 8.81
N ILE A 182 -2.82 -14.90 9.11
CA ILE A 182 -2.64 -13.65 8.38
C ILE A 182 -1.97 -12.68 9.36
N TYR A 183 -0.76 -12.25 9.00
CA TYR A 183 -0.02 -11.24 9.74
C TYR A 183 -0.24 -9.91 9.05
N LYS A 184 -0.77 -8.94 9.78
CA LYS A 184 -1.18 -7.65 9.24
C LYS A 184 -0.38 -6.51 9.89
N TRP A 185 0.14 -5.62 9.07
CA TRP A 185 0.76 -4.36 9.50
C TRP A 185 0.00 -3.22 8.88
N THR A 186 -0.49 -2.32 9.71
CA THR A 186 -1.26 -1.16 9.28
C THR A 186 -0.50 0.11 9.62
N SER A 187 -0.37 1.01 8.65
CA SER A 187 0.20 2.34 8.83
C SER A 187 -0.82 3.41 8.44
N ASP A 188 -0.43 4.68 8.49
CA ASP A 188 -1.19 5.78 7.92
C ASP A 188 -1.24 5.75 6.38
N ARG A 189 -0.35 4.98 5.74
CA ARG A 189 -0.19 4.97 4.27
C ARG A 189 -0.65 3.69 3.59
N SER A 190 -0.48 2.55 4.23
CA SER A 190 -0.75 1.24 3.64
C SER A 190 -1.08 0.19 4.68
N THR A 191 -1.78 -0.84 4.19
CA THR A 191 -1.96 -2.11 4.85
C THR A 191 -1.06 -3.14 4.18
N ILE A 192 -0.35 -3.93 4.98
CA ILE A 192 0.54 -5.00 4.52
C ILE A 192 0.03 -6.29 5.13
N GLU A 193 -0.20 -7.30 4.31
CA GLU A 193 -0.64 -8.63 4.75
C GLU A 193 0.37 -9.69 4.32
N TYR A 194 0.72 -10.59 5.22
CA TYR A 194 1.40 -11.83 4.89
C TYR A 194 0.52 -13.03 5.22
N ARG A 195 0.17 -13.80 4.20
CA ARG A 195 -0.66 -14.99 4.29
C ARG A 195 0.22 -16.22 4.18
N THR A 196 0.53 -16.85 5.32
CA THR A 196 1.51 -17.96 5.37
C THR A 196 1.10 -19.17 4.56
N LYS A 197 -0.20 -19.51 4.54
CA LYS A 197 -0.71 -20.68 3.82
C LYS A 197 -0.56 -20.57 2.30
N SER A 198 -0.71 -19.37 1.75
CA SER A 198 -0.55 -19.12 0.31
C SER A 198 0.82 -18.57 -0.04
N SER A 199 1.68 -18.31 0.95
CA SER A 199 2.99 -17.66 0.74
C SER A 199 2.89 -16.34 -0.02
N VAL A 200 1.88 -15.51 0.26
CA VAL A 200 1.65 -14.24 -0.44
C VAL A 200 1.85 -13.06 0.48
N ILE A 201 2.60 -12.06 0.02
CA ILE A 201 2.66 -10.72 0.63
C ILE A 201 1.85 -9.76 -0.22
N ASN A 202 0.87 -9.09 0.38
CA ASN A 202 0.10 -8.04 -0.27
C ASN A 202 0.38 -6.69 0.39
N TYR A 203 0.63 -5.68 -0.43
CA TYR A 203 0.71 -4.28 -0.04
C TYR A 203 -0.46 -3.55 -0.67
N LYS A 204 -1.28 -2.87 0.13
CA LYS A 204 -2.41 -2.07 -0.35
C LYS A 204 -2.32 -0.64 0.13
N ALA A 205 -2.50 0.32 -0.78
CA ALA A 205 -2.62 1.73 -0.43
C ALA A 205 -3.90 1.95 0.36
N ARG A 206 -3.84 2.76 1.41
CA ARG A 206 -5.05 3.19 2.11
C ARG A 206 -5.82 4.19 1.28
N TYR A 207 -7.14 4.16 1.42
CA TYR A 207 -8.03 5.10 0.73
C TYR A 207 -7.61 6.56 0.91
N SER A 208 -7.26 6.97 2.14
CA SER A 208 -6.80 8.33 2.47
C SER A 208 -5.51 8.78 1.75
N VAL A 209 -4.69 7.83 1.31
CA VAL A 209 -3.53 8.11 0.44
C VAL A 209 -4.00 8.34 -0.99
N MET A 210 -4.93 7.52 -1.46
CA MET A 210 -5.46 7.60 -2.82
C MET A 210 -6.30 8.86 -3.07
N GLU A 211 -7.05 9.34 -2.06
CA GLU A 211 -7.82 10.59 -2.13
C GLU A 211 -6.95 11.80 -2.53
N LYS A 212 -5.69 11.82 -2.09
CA LYS A 212 -4.74 12.90 -2.41
C LYS A 212 -4.42 12.98 -3.90
N PHE A 213 -4.60 11.89 -4.64
CA PHE A 213 -4.39 11.84 -6.09
C PHE A 213 -5.67 12.08 -6.88
N ALA A 214 -6.85 11.95 -6.26
CA ALA A 214 -8.15 12.13 -6.89
C ALA A 214 -8.68 13.58 -6.83
N ASP A 215 -8.03 14.50 -6.08
CA ASP A 215 -8.51 15.88 -5.84
C ASP A 215 -10.02 15.91 -5.47
N VAL A 216 -10.40 15.01 -4.55
CA VAL A 216 -11.78 14.72 -4.12
C VAL A 216 -12.57 16.00 -3.76
N ASP A 217 -11.93 16.93 -3.06
CA ASP A 217 -12.53 18.19 -2.63
C ASP A 217 -12.98 19.07 -3.81
N LYS A 218 -12.19 19.09 -4.89
CA LYS A 218 -12.52 19.85 -6.10
C LYS A 218 -13.66 19.18 -6.87
N TYR A 219 -13.67 17.86 -6.92
CA TYR A 219 -14.72 17.10 -7.59
C TYR A 219 -16.07 17.29 -6.90
N ASN A 220 -16.13 17.14 -5.57
CA ASN A 220 -17.36 17.32 -4.78
C ASN A 220 -17.93 18.74 -4.88
N LYS A 221 -17.09 19.78 -4.88
CA LYS A 221 -17.53 21.17 -5.12
C LYS A 221 -18.12 21.35 -6.52
N THR A 222 -17.51 20.74 -7.52
CA THR A 222 -17.97 20.83 -8.91
C THR A 222 -19.30 20.11 -9.11
N LEU A 223 -19.44 18.90 -8.55
CA LEU A 223 -20.66 18.11 -8.61
C LEU A 223 -21.84 18.88 -7.99
N ASN A 224 -21.68 19.34 -6.74
CA ASN A 224 -22.72 20.08 -6.02
C ASN A 224 -23.11 21.40 -6.70
N SER A 225 -22.19 22.04 -7.42
CA SER A 225 -22.47 23.25 -8.19
C SER A 225 -23.27 23.00 -9.48
N LYS A 226 -23.24 21.78 -10.03
CA LYS A 226 -24.03 21.38 -11.19
C LYS A 226 -25.46 21.01 -10.78
N THR A 227 -25.61 20.24 -9.70
CA THR A 227 -26.93 19.90 -9.14
C THR A 227 -27.73 21.14 -8.74
N SER A 228 -27.08 22.19 -8.21
CA SER A 228 -27.78 23.45 -7.88
C SER A 228 -28.23 24.27 -9.09
N LYS A 229 -27.72 23.98 -10.30
CA LYS A 229 -28.10 24.71 -11.52
C LYS A 229 -29.23 24.05 -12.30
N ASP A 230 -29.48 22.77 -12.05
CA ASP A 230 -30.56 22.01 -12.68
C ASP A 230 -31.89 22.08 -11.88
N GLU A 231 -31.91 22.77 -10.73
CA GLU A 231 -33.09 23.00 -9.88
C GLU A 231 -33.72 24.41 -10.01
N LEU A 232 -33.46 25.17 -11.08
CA LEU A 232 -34.06 26.50 -11.32
C LEU A 232 -34.94 26.57 -12.58
#